data_AF-A0A3L7C5G7-F1
#
_entry.id   AF-A0A3L7C5G7-F1
#
_cell.length_a   1.000
_cell.length_b   1.000
_cell.length_c   1.000
_cell.angle_alpha   90.00
_cell.angle_beta   90.00
_cell.angle_gamma   90.00
#
_symmetry.space_group_name_H-M   'P 1'
#
loop_
_entity.id
_entity.type
_entity.pdbx_description
1 polymer ?
#
loop_
_entity_poly.entity_id
_entity_poly.type
_entity_poly.pdbx_seq_one_letter_code
_entity_poly.pdbx_strand_id
1 'polypeptide(L)'
;MRLLGIRVSGGSHAHISRQLKRFGVDTSHFTGQAHNRGVRWRRTSPEELLVVLPEGSRRIPGVRLRRALATIGLPENCEVCGTGSTWQGGKLTLHVDHINGDFLDNRPRNLRLLCPNCHSQTSTYAGQRRPALVEPGVVYDPDAVTPTGFPIGRRLPRRQEWPWTLVEYSIKGP
;
A
#
# COMPACT_ATOMS: atom_id res chain seq x y z
N MET A 1 20.50 19.57 4.38
CA MET A 1 19.24 19.58 5.18
C MET A 1 19.43 19.09 6.61
N ARG A 2 20.00 17.89 6.85
CA ARG A 2 20.29 17.44 8.23
C ARG A 2 21.15 18.44 9.00
N LEU A 3 22.20 18.95 8.35
CA LEU A 3 23.06 20.01 8.90
C LEU A 3 22.34 21.35 9.14
N LEU A 4 21.19 21.57 8.50
CA LEU A 4 20.39 22.80 8.62
C LEU A 4 19.28 22.67 9.66
N GLY A 5 19.13 21.51 10.33
CA GLY A 5 18.02 21.26 11.25
C GLY A 5 16.64 21.16 10.59
N ILE A 6 16.56 21.11 9.26
CA ILE A 6 15.28 21.12 8.53
C ILE A 6 14.81 19.68 8.28
N ARG A 7 13.52 19.42 8.55
CA ARG A 7 12.87 18.14 8.20
C ARG A 7 13.00 17.86 6.71
N VAL A 8 13.59 16.71 6.37
CA VAL A 8 13.74 16.28 4.97
C VAL A 8 12.39 15.87 4.42
N SER A 9 11.85 16.66 3.49
CA SER A 9 10.57 16.44 2.81
C SER A 9 10.64 17.02 1.40
N GLY A 10 9.75 16.58 0.49
CA GLY A 10 9.68 17.13 -0.87
C GLY A 10 9.46 18.64 -0.91
N GLY A 11 8.62 19.17 -0.01
CA GLY A 11 8.39 20.61 0.14
C GLY A 11 9.66 21.36 0.57
N SER A 12 10.42 20.81 1.52
CA SER A 12 11.71 21.37 1.96
C SER A 12 12.71 21.42 0.81
N HIS A 13 12.76 20.38 -0.03
CA HIS A 13 13.65 20.33 -1.21
C HIS A 13 13.28 21.41 -2.22
N ALA A 14 11.99 21.53 -2.55
CA ALA A 14 11.51 22.54 -3.48
C ALA A 14 11.75 23.96 -2.96
N HIS A 15 11.54 24.22 -1.66
CA HIS A 15 11.80 25.53 -1.06
C HIS A 15 13.27 25.93 -1.16
N ILE A 16 14.19 25.04 -0.76
CA ILE A 16 15.64 25.32 -0.83
C ILE A 16 16.08 25.54 -2.28
N SER A 17 15.62 24.70 -3.21
CA SER A 17 15.95 24.87 -4.64
C SER A 17 15.50 26.23 -5.18
N ARG A 18 14.30 26.70 -4.80
CA ARG A 18 13.83 28.05 -5.16
C ARG A 18 14.69 29.17 -4.58
N GLN A 19 15.08 29.06 -3.30
CA GLN A 19 15.94 30.07 -2.67
C GLN A 19 17.32 30.11 -3.33
N LEU A 20 17.96 28.96 -3.59
CA LEU A 20 19.25 28.90 -4.28
C LEU A 20 19.19 29.59 -5.65
N LYS A 21 18.13 29.34 -6.43
CA LYS A 21 17.91 30.01 -7.72
C LYS A 21 17.69 31.52 -7.56
N ARG A 22 16.89 31.94 -6.57
CA ARG A 22 16.61 33.37 -6.29
C ARG A 22 17.89 34.13 -5.95
N PHE A 23 18.78 33.53 -5.18
CA PHE A 23 20.05 34.14 -4.77
C PHE A 23 21.18 33.94 -5.79
N GLY A 24 20.91 33.33 -6.95
CA GLY A 24 21.92 33.09 -7.98
C GLY A 24 23.05 32.15 -7.54
N VAL A 25 22.77 31.26 -6.57
CA VAL A 25 23.77 30.29 -6.11
C VAL A 25 23.93 29.22 -7.18
N ASP A 26 25.14 29.12 -7.74
CA ASP A 26 25.45 28.09 -8.71
C ASP A 26 25.38 26.69 -8.08
N THR A 27 24.63 25.81 -8.72
CA THR A 27 24.48 24.41 -8.32
C THR A 27 24.97 23.44 -9.40
N SER A 28 25.59 23.93 -10.47
CA SER A 28 26.03 23.13 -11.62
C SER A 28 27.01 22.01 -11.25
N HIS A 29 27.82 22.23 -10.21
CA HIS A 29 28.77 21.27 -9.67
C HIS A 29 28.12 20.10 -8.91
N PHE A 30 26.83 20.20 -8.52
CA PHE A 30 26.09 19.10 -7.90
C PHE A 30 25.52 18.14 -8.95
N THR A 31 26.34 17.24 -9.47
CA THR A 31 25.94 16.33 -10.56
C THR A 31 25.04 15.17 -10.13
N GLY A 32 24.90 14.88 -8.83
CA GLY A 32 23.90 13.97 -8.24
C GLY A 32 23.99 12.46 -8.61
N GLN A 33 24.71 12.11 -9.67
CA GLN A 33 24.63 10.83 -10.38
C GLN A 33 25.84 9.92 -10.12
N ALA A 34 26.25 9.71 -8.87
CA ALA A 34 27.33 8.75 -8.57
C ALA A 34 27.39 8.24 -7.13
N HIS A 35 26.77 8.91 -6.17
CA HIS A 35 26.96 8.63 -4.74
C HIS A 35 26.56 7.22 -4.28
N ASN A 36 25.72 6.51 -5.05
CA ASN A 36 25.33 5.12 -4.79
C ASN A 36 25.82 4.14 -5.87
N ARG A 37 26.69 4.57 -6.80
CA ARG A 37 27.14 3.72 -7.91
C ARG A 37 28.00 2.59 -7.36
N GLY A 38 27.64 1.35 -7.67
CA GLY A 38 28.32 0.15 -7.17
C GLY A 38 27.85 -0.31 -5.78
N VAL A 39 27.04 0.47 -5.07
CA VAL A 39 26.52 0.07 -3.76
C VAL A 39 25.40 -0.96 -3.95
N ARG A 40 25.66 -2.19 -3.50
CA ARG A 40 24.65 -3.26 -3.43
C ARG A 40 24.00 -3.21 -2.05
N TRP A 41 22.80 -2.64 -1.98
CA TRP A 41 22.02 -2.64 -0.75
C TRP A 41 21.47 -4.04 -0.48
N ARG A 42 21.60 -4.51 0.77
CA ARG A 42 20.93 -5.72 1.24
C ARG A 42 19.43 -5.57 1.01
N ARG A 43 18.82 -6.54 0.34
CA ARG A 43 17.37 -6.62 0.24
C ARG A 43 16.82 -6.98 1.62
N THR A 44 16.00 -6.09 2.19
CA THR A 44 15.24 -6.37 3.41
C THR A 44 14.30 -7.54 3.14
N SER A 45 14.30 -8.54 4.02
CA SER A 45 13.47 -9.73 3.85
C SER A 45 12.00 -9.45 4.23
N PRO A 46 11.04 -10.29 3.80
CA PRO A 46 9.66 -10.16 4.25
C PRO A 46 9.51 -10.19 5.77
N GLU A 47 10.28 -11.02 6.46
CA GLU A 47 10.27 -11.18 7.91
C GLU A 47 10.70 -9.90 8.64
N GLU A 48 11.57 -9.09 8.00
CA GLU A 48 11.99 -7.79 8.53
C GLU A 48 11.00 -6.66 8.22
N LEU A 49 10.18 -6.80 7.17
CA LEU A 49 9.20 -5.78 6.77
C LEU A 49 7.83 -5.99 7.42
N LEU A 50 7.45 -7.24 7.68
CA LEU A 50 6.12 -7.63 8.11
C LEU A 50 6.01 -7.75 9.64
N VAL A 51 6.48 -6.70 10.32
CA VAL A 51 6.56 -6.60 11.79
C VAL A 51 5.91 -5.30 12.29
N VAL A 52 5.76 -5.20 13.61
CA VAL A 52 5.45 -3.93 14.26
C VAL A 52 6.73 -3.10 14.30
N LEU A 53 6.67 -1.89 13.76
CA LEU A 53 7.80 -0.96 13.80
C LEU A 53 7.85 -0.22 15.15
N PRO A 54 9.05 0.13 15.65
CA PRO A 54 9.19 1.00 16.81
C PRO A 54 8.51 2.35 16.61
N GLU A 55 8.06 2.96 17.69
CA GLU A 55 7.47 4.31 17.67
C GLU A 55 8.45 5.33 17.05
N GLY A 56 7.90 6.30 16.32
CA GLY A 56 8.70 7.29 15.57
C GLY A 56 9.29 6.78 14.25
N SER A 57 9.12 5.49 13.92
CA SER A 57 9.51 4.94 12.62
C SER A 57 8.78 5.61 11.46
N ARG A 58 9.44 5.67 10.30
CA ARG A 58 8.81 6.16 9.07
C ARG A 58 7.93 5.08 8.47
N ARG A 59 6.77 5.48 7.93
CA ARG A 59 5.90 4.60 7.15
C ARG A 59 6.67 3.92 6.01
N ILE A 60 6.59 2.60 5.95
CA ILE A 60 7.14 1.82 4.84
C ILE A 60 6.29 2.07 3.60
N PRO A 61 6.90 2.37 2.43
CA PRO A 61 6.16 2.51 1.19
C PRO A 61 5.36 1.25 0.86
N GLY A 62 4.07 1.41 0.53
CA GLY A 62 3.16 0.28 0.28
C GLY A 62 3.65 -0.69 -0.80
N VAL A 63 4.40 -0.23 -1.79
CA VAL A 63 5.04 -1.10 -2.81
C VAL A 63 5.99 -2.15 -2.20
N ARG A 64 6.68 -1.81 -1.11
CA ARG A 64 7.58 -2.75 -0.42
C ARG A 64 6.79 -3.79 0.35
N LEU A 65 5.74 -3.37 1.06
CA LEU A 65 4.84 -4.26 1.78
C LEU A 65 4.13 -5.20 0.81
N ARG A 66 3.57 -4.70 -0.30
CA ARG A 66 2.93 -5.54 -1.32
C ARG A 66 3.87 -6.61 -1.89
N ARG A 67 5.14 -6.27 -2.14
CA ARG A 67 6.14 -7.26 -2.58
C ARG A 67 6.41 -8.31 -1.51
N ALA A 68 6.57 -7.90 -0.25
CA ALA A 68 6.76 -8.82 0.86
C ALA A 68 5.55 -9.76 1.06
N LEU A 69 4.33 -9.22 0.98
CA LEU A 69 3.09 -9.98 1.03
C LEU A 69 2.99 -11.02 -0.10
N ALA A 70 3.37 -10.63 -1.33
CA ALA A 70 3.41 -11.58 -2.44
C ALA A 70 4.44 -12.71 -2.21
N THR A 71 5.59 -12.42 -1.60
CA THR A 71 6.60 -13.44 -1.27
C THR A 71 6.09 -14.48 -0.27
N ILE A 72 5.24 -14.08 0.68
CA ILE A 72 4.60 -15.01 1.63
C ILE A 72 3.31 -15.65 1.08
N GLY A 73 3.03 -15.49 -0.21
CA GLY A 73 1.91 -16.14 -0.89
C GLY A 73 0.57 -15.44 -0.74
N LEU A 74 0.52 -14.17 -0.31
CA LEU A 74 -0.75 -13.44 -0.31
C LEU A 74 -1.23 -13.24 -1.76
N PRO A 75 -2.48 -13.63 -2.10
CA PRO A 75 -3.03 -13.41 -3.44
C PRO A 75 -3.07 -11.93 -3.85
N GLU A 76 -2.69 -11.61 -5.08
CA GLU A 76 -2.73 -10.24 -5.63
C GLU A 76 -4.14 -9.88 -6.13
N ASN A 77 -5.15 -10.00 -5.26
CA ASN A 77 -6.52 -9.54 -5.49
C ASN A 77 -7.00 -8.64 -4.36
N CYS A 78 -7.96 -7.77 -4.68
CA CYS A 78 -8.71 -7.02 -3.69
C CYS A 78 -9.43 -8.00 -2.77
N GLU A 79 -9.28 -7.81 -1.47
CA GLU A 79 -9.91 -8.65 -0.45
C GLU A 79 -11.38 -8.28 -0.19
N VAL A 80 -11.88 -7.18 -0.78
CA VAL A 80 -13.29 -6.80 -0.69
C VAL A 80 -14.06 -7.28 -1.92
N CYS A 81 -13.69 -6.83 -3.12
CA CYS A 81 -14.43 -7.11 -4.35
C CYS A 81 -13.83 -8.24 -5.20
N GLY A 82 -12.68 -8.80 -4.82
CA GLY A 82 -12.01 -9.86 -5.58
C GLY A 82 -11.31 -9.41 -6.86
N THR A 83 -11.35 -8.13 -7.23
CA THR A 83 -10.65 -7.60 -8.43
C THR A 83 -9.15 -7.89 -8.36
N GLY A 84 -8.60 -8.52 -9.39
CA GLY A 84 -7.16 -8.82 -9.48
C GLY A 84 -6.30 -7.60 -9.82
N SER A 85 -5.08 -7.87 -10.30
CA SER A 85 -4.12 -6.85 -10.76
C SER A 85 -4.34 -6.38 -12.21
N THR A 86 -5.48 -6.70 -12.81
CA THR A 86 -5.88 -6.27 -14.17
C THR A 86 -7.28 -5.68 -14.16
N TRP A 87 -7.48 -4.54 -14.83
CA TRP A 87 -8.76 -3.87 -15.00
C TRP A 87 -8.85 -3.27 -16.41
N GLN A 88 -9.93 -3.56 -17.14
CA GLN A 88 -10.13 -3.12 -18.54
C GLN A 88 -8.91 -3.40 -19.45
N GLY A 89 -8.28 -4.56 -19.30
CA GLY A 89 -7.08 -4.95 -20.05
C GLY A 89 -5.78 -4.28 -19.60
N GLY A 90 -5.82 -3.30 -18.70
CA GLY A 90 -4.65 -2.62 -18.13
C GLY A 90 -4.25 -3.12 -16.75
N LYS A 91 -3.01 -2.84 -16.34
CA LYS A 91 -2.53 -3.17 -14.99
C LYS A 91 -3.20 -2.29 -13.94
N LEU A 92 -3.83 -2.92 -12.95
CA LEU A 92 -4.36 -2.28 -11.76
C LEU A 92 -3.38 -2.46 -10.60
N THR A 93 -2.94 -1.35 -10.00
CA THR A 93 -2.13 -1.41 -8.78
C THR A 93 -3.05 -1.51 -7.56
N LEU A 94 -2.98 -2.64 -6.86
CA LEU A 94 -3.62 -2.77 -5.56
C LEU A 94 -2.86 -1.99 -4.50
N HIS A 95 -3.61 -1.35 -3.61
CA HIS A 95 -3.11 -0.62 -2.46
C HIS A 95 -2.98 -1.55 -1.26
N VAL A 96 -1.98 -1.29 -0.43
CA VAL A 96 -1.86 -1.90 0.91
C VAL A 96 -2.67 -1.05 1.87
N ASP A 97 -3.60 -1.69 2.56
CA ASP A 97 -4.42 -1.11 3.62
C ASP A 97 -4.05 -1.75 4.96
N HIS A 98 -3.99 -0.91 5.99
CA HIS A 98 -3.80 -1.31 7.38
C HIS A 98 -5.18 -1.40 8.01
N ILE A 99 -5.63 -2.60 8.36
CA ILE A 99 -7.00 -2.87 8.84
C ILE A 99 -7.33 -2.01 10.06
N ASN A 100 -6.38 -1.88 11.00
CA ASN A 100 -6.53 -1.05 12.19
C ASN A 100 -6.18 0.45 11.97
N GLY A 101 -5.73 0.84 10.77
CA GLY A 101 -5.28 2.20 10.45
C GLY A 101 -3.90 2.60 10.97
N ASP A 102 -3.24 1.74 11.76
CA ASP A 102 -1.89 1.98 12.27
C ASP A 102 -0.83 1.53 11.25
N PHE A 103 -0.08 2.49 10.71
CA PHE A 103 0.97 2.23 9.73
C PHE A 103 2.24 1.58 10.32
N LEU A 104 2.37 1.55 11.65
CA LEU A 104 3.48 0.89 12.34
C LEU A 104 3.27 -0.63 12.41
N ASP A 105 2.03 -1.10 12.45
CA ASP A 105 1.70 -2.54 12.49
C ASP A 105 1.66 -3.14 11.08
N ASN A 106 2.82 -3.57 10.57
CA ASN A 106 2.93 -4.20 9.25
C ASN A 106 2.79 -5.72 9.27
N ARG A 107 2.28 -6.30 10.37
CA ARG A 107 2.10 -7.75 10.44
C ARG A 107 1.06 -8.21 9.40
N PRO A 108 1.20 -9.41 8.81
CA PRO A 108 0.26 -9.89 7.78
C PRO A 108 -1.19 -9.95 8.25
N ARG A 109 -1.42 -10.21 9.54
CA ARG A 109 -2.75 -10.17 10.18
C ARG A 109 -3.42 -8.79 10.14
N ASN A 110 -2.68 -7.72 9.91
CA ASN A 110 -3.17 -6.36 9.88
C ASN A 110 -3.13 -5.73 8.48
N LEU A 111 -2.42 -6.34 7.53
CA LEU A 111 -2.31 -5.85 6.16
C LEU A 111 -3.30 -6.56 5.24
N ARG A 112 -3.97 -5.82 4.37
CA ARG A 112 -4.77 -6.37 3.25
C ARG A 112 -4.51 -5.64 1.94
N LEU A 113 -4.80 -6.31 0.83
CA LEU A 113 -4.76 -5.68 -0.50
C LEU A 113 -6.16 -5.22 -0.92
N LEU A 114 -6.26 -3.96 -1.34
CA LEU A 114 -7.51 -3.35 -1.82
C LEU A 114 -7.31 -2.70 -3.19
N CYS A 115 -8.32 -2.76 -4.06
CA CYS A 115 -8.33 -1.93 -5.26
C CYS A 115 -8.54 -0.45 -4.88
N PRO A 116 -8.21 0.51 -5.77
CA PRO A 116 -8.39 1.94 -5.47
C PRO A 116 -9.81 2.32 -5.05
N ASN A 117 -10.82 1.68 -5.65
CA ASN A 117 -12.25 1.95 -5.37
C ASN A 117 -12.71 1.42 -4.02
N CYS A 118 -12.27 0.23 -3.60
CA CYS A 118 -12.59 -0.28 -2.27
C CYS A 118 -11.78 0.43 -1.18
N HIS A 119 -10.52 0.77 -1.47
CA HIS A 119 -9.68 1.49 -0.52
C HIS A 119 -10.22 2.88 -0.21
N SER A 120 -10.76 3.61 -1.20
CA SER A 120 -11.35 4.93 -0.95
C SER A 120 -12.57 4.94 -0.01
N GLN A 121 -13.16 3.76 0.24
CA GLN A 121 -14.34 3.57 1.08
C GLN A 121 -14.00 3.12 2.51
N THR A 122 -12.72 2.91 2.83
CA THR A 122 -12.31 2.58 4.20
C THR A 122 -12.39 3.81 5.11
N SER A 123 -12.66 3.58 6.39
CA SER A 123 -12.73 4.64 7.41
C SER A 123 -11.42 5.40 7.58
N THR A 124 -10.29 4.77 7.24
CA THR A 124 -8.90 5.24 7.41
C THR A 124 -8.30 5.86 6.15
N TYR A 125 -9.05 5.89 5.03
CA TYR A 125 -8.55 6.33 3.75
C TYR A 125 -8.04 7.77 3.79
N ALA A 126 -6.83 7.99 3.24
CA ALA A 126 -6.19 9.31 3.13
C ALA A 126 -6.16 10.12 4.45
N GLY A 127 -6.14 9.45 5.61
CA GLY A 127 -6.12 10.11 6.92
C GLY A 127 -7.47 10.71 7.35
N GLN A 128 -8.55 10.39 6.63
CA GLN A 128 -9.91 10.73 7.04
C GLN A 128 -10.32 9.88 8.26
N ARG A 129 -11.31 10.36 9.02
CA ARG A 129 -12.04 9.58 10.02
C ARG A 129 -13.52 9.56 9.65
N ARG A 130 -13.90 8.64 8.76
CA ARG A 130 -15.28 8.48 8.30
C ARG A 130 -15.87 7.19 8.87
N PRO A 131 -17.21 7.09 8.99
CA PRO A 131 -17.85 5.79 9.14
C PRO A 131 -17.39 4.89 7.98
N ALA A 132 -16.91 3.68 8.27
CA ALA A 132 -16.58 2.74 7.22
C ALA A 132 -17.86 2.34 6.48
N LEU A 133 -17.88 2.43 5.15
CA LEU A 133 -18.99 1.87 4.36
C LEU A 133 -18.82 0.36 4.17
N VAL A 134 -17.60 -0.12 4.36
CA VAL A 134 -17.25 -1.54 4.35
C VAL A 134 -16.61 -1.87 5.70
N GLU A 135 -17.43 -2.37 6.62
CA GLU A 135 -16.96 -2.96 7.89
C GLU A 135 -15.98 -4.12 7.57
N PRO A 136 -14.84 -4.26 8.27
CA PRO A 136 -14.04 -5.46 8.10
C PRO A 136 -14.76 -6.62 8.79
N GLY A 137 -15.43 -7.47 8.03
CA GLY A 137 -15.70 -8.86 8.41
C GLY A 137 -14.40 -9.68 8.48
N VAL A 138 -13.34 -9.14 9.09
CA VAL A 138 -12.05 -9.81 9.23
C VAL A 138 -12.21 -10.85 10.33
N VAL A 139 -12.23 -12.11 9.92
CA VAL A 139 -12.23 -13.24 10.85
C VAL A 139 -10.78 -13.54 11.22
N TYR A 140 -10.36 -13.10 12.40
CA TYR A 140 -9.06 -13.47 12.96
C TYR A 140 -9.08 -14.96 13.29
N ASP A 141 -8.03 -15.64 12.85
CA ASP A 141 -7.89 -17.08 12.96
C ASP A 141 -6.39 -17.38 13.04
N PRO A 142 -5.87 -17.77 14.22
CA PRO A 142 -4.42 -17.96 14.42
C PRO A 142 -3.86 -19.07 13.53
N ASP A 143 -4.70 -20.01 13.10
CA ASP A 143 -4.33 -21.15 12.27
C ASP A 143 -4.49 -20.86 10.78
N ALA A 144 -5.03 -19.69 10.41
CA ALA A 144 -5.16 -19.30 9.03
C ALA A 144 -3.78 -19.08 8.38
N VAL A 145 -3.61 -19.72 7.23
CA VAL A 145 -2.41 -19.64 6.40
C VAL A 145 -2.70 -19.06 5.02
N THR A 146 -1.69 -18.51 4.37
CA THR A 146 -1.74 -18.19 2.94
C THR A 146 -1.77 -19.48 2.10
N PRO A 147 -2.08 -19.41 0.80
CA PRO A 147 -1.95 -20.55 -0.12
C PRO A 147 -0.57 -21.24 -0.10
N THR A 148 0.50 -20.53 0.27
CA THR A 148 1.85 -21.11 0.40
C THR A 148 2.14 -21.64 1.81
N GLY A 149 1.15 -21.67 2.70
CA GLY A 149 1.29 -22.17 4.08
C GLY A 149 1.83 -21.16 5.09
N PHE A 150 1.97 -19.87 4.74
CA PHE A 150 2.50 -18.87 5.69
C PHE A 150 1.42 -18.44 6.71
N PRO A 151 1.69 -18.43 8.03
CA PRO A 151 0.71 -18.00 9.03
C PRO A 151 0.31 -16.53 8.85
N ILE A 152 -0.94 -16.28 8.50
CA ILE A 152 -1.47 -14.92 8.28
C ILE A 152 -2.30 -14.43 9.47
N GLY A 153 -2.82 -15.32 10.31
CA GLY A 153 -3.55 -14.95 11.53
C GLY A 153 -4.95 -14.36 11.28
N ARG A 154 -5.44 -14.44 10.04
CA ARG A 154 -6.80 -14.04 9.62
C ARG A 154 -7.22 -14.81 8.38
N ARG A 155 -8.50 -15.12 8.26
CA ARG A 155 -9.02 -15.79 7.07
C ARG A 155 -8.96 -14.85 5.88
N LEU A 156 -8.50 -15.39 4.76
CA LEU A 156 -8.67 -14.72 3.47
C LEU A 156 -10.14 -14.82 3.07
N PRO A 157 -10.75 -13.74 2.57
CA PRO A 157 -12.13 -13.77 2.13
C PRO A 157 -12.27 -14.78 1.00
N ARG A 158 -13.33 -15.60 1.06
CA ARG A 158 -13.71 -16.44 -0.07
C ARG A 158 -13.99 -15.52 -1.24
N ARG A 159 -13.51 -15.89 -2.43
CA ARG A 159 -13.80 -15.16 -3.66
C ARG A 159 -15.32 -15.09 -3.79
N GLN A 160 -15.88 -13.89 -3.67
CA GLN A 160 -17.32 -13.74 -3.78
C GLN A 160 -17.69 -14.07 -5.23
N GLU A 161 -18.41 -15.16 -5.42
CA GLU A 161 -19.12 -15.41 -6.68
C GLU A 161 -20.16 -14.31 -6.80
N TRP A 162 -20.07 -13.50 -7.86
CA TRP A 162 -21.01 -12.42 -8.08
C TRP A 162 -22.36 -13.05 -8.43
N PRO A 163 -23.42 -12.82 -7.64
CA PRO A 163 -24.76 -13.28 -7.97
C PRO A 163 -25.34 -12.30 -8.99
N TRP A 164 -24.81 -12.27 -10.21
CA TRP A 164 -25.51 -11.58 -11.29
C TRP A 164 -26.73 -12.43 -11.63
N THR A 165 -27.90 -11.99 -11.19
CA THR A 165 -29.16 -12.42 -11.80
C THR A 165 -29.27 -11.70 -13.13
N LEU A 166 -29.29 -12.45 -14.22
CA LEU A 166 -29.53 -11.91 -15.55
C LEU A 166 -30.98 -11.41 -15.59
N VAL A 167 -31.16 -10.09 -15.50
CA VAL A 167 -32.49 -9.48 -15.64
C VAL A 167 -32.68 -9.19 -17.12
N GLU A 168 -33.48 -10.01 -17.81
CA GLU A 168 -33.93 -9.69 -19.16
C GLU A 168 -34.90 -8.51 -19.09
N TYR A 169 -34.46 -7.36 -19.60
CA TYR A 169 -35.32 -6.22 -19.85
C TYR A 169 -35.94 -6.37 -21.24
N SER A 170 -37.25 -6.60 -21.29
CA SER A 170 -38.01 -6.48 -22.54
C SER A 170 -38.15 -4.99 -22.88
N ILE A 171 -37.42 -4.57 -23.92
CA ILE A 171 -37.61 -3.24 -24.50
C ILE A 171 -38.86 -3.32 -25.36
N LYS A 172 -39.97 -2.73 -24.93
CA LYS A 172 -41.11 -2.50 -25.83
C LYS A 172 -40.64 -1.50 -26.90
N GLY A 173 -40.60 -1.95 -28.16
CA GLY A 173 -40.31 -1.11 -29.31
C GLY A 173 -41.33 0.01 -29.50
N PRO A 174 -41.01 1.02 -30.31
CA PRO A 174 -41.90 2.15 -30.61
C PRO A 174 -43.20 1.72 -31.29
#